data_AF-A0A1W9T451-F1
#
_entry.id   AF-A0A1W9T451-F1
#
_cell.length_a   1.000
_cell.length_b   1.000
_cell.length_c   1.000
_cell.angle_alpha   90.00
_cell.angle_beta   90.00
_cell.angle_gamma   90.00
#
_symmetry.space_group_name_H-M   'P 1'
#
loop_
_entity.id
_entity.type
_entity.pdbx_description
1 polymer ?
#
loop_
_entity_poly.entity_id
_entity_poly.type
_entity_poly.pdbx_seq_one_letter_code
_entity_poly.pdbx_strand_id
1 'polypeptide(L)'
;MGKLIFEIKGDERKWDVLLNDFMGEELTKECSLEYIATAADHSARVLFLNYKSNKALMGKLEKSENILSAYMVDNKKIVKVIK
;
A
#
# COMPACT_ATOMS: atom_id res chain seq x y z
N MET A 1 11.45 -10.61 -9.29
CA MET A 1 10.48 -9.51 -9.50
C MET A 1 10.11 -8.99 -8.13
N GLY A 2 10.44 -7.73 -7.83
CA GLY A 2 10.18 -7.14 -6.53
C GLY A 2 8.73 -6.69 -6.42
N LYS A 3 8.15 -6.73 -5.23
CA LYS A 3 6.80 -6.22 -4.94
C LYS A 3 6.80 -5.44 -3.64
N LEU A 4 6.08 -4.34 -3.59
CA LEU A 4 5.80 -3.59 -2.38
C LEU A 4 4.46 -4.07 -1.84
N ILE A 5 4.43 -4.41 -0.57
CA ILE A 5 3.20 -4.75 0.15
C ILE A 5 3.02 -3.71 1.23
N PHE A 6 1.85 -3.11 1.32
CA PHE A 6 1.51 -2.25 2.44
C PHE A 6 0.10 -2.51 2.93
N GLU A 7 -0.10 -2.23 4.20
CA GLU A 7 -1.35 -2.37 4.89
C GLU A 7 -1.86 -0.97 5.25
N ILE A 8 -3.04 -0.65 4.74
CA ILE A 8 -3.70 0.63 4.97
C ILE A 8 -4.88 0.43 5.91
N LYS A 9 -5.04 1.35 6.86
CA LYS A 9 -6.17 1.40 7.79
C LYS A 9 -7.45 1.65 6.99
N GLY A 10 -8.47 0.85 7.30
CA GLY A 10 -9.81 1.04 6.77
C GLY A 10 -10.45 2.31 7.29
N ASP A 11 -11.33 2.85 6.45
CA ASP A 11 -12.22 3.95 6.74
C ASP A 11 -13.60 3.57 6.19
N GLU A 12 -14.63 4.36 6.47
CA GLU A 12 -15.99 4.21 5.94
C GLU A 12 -16.05 4.38 4.41
N ARG A 13 -14.97 4.90 3.81
CA ARG A 13 -14.82 5.14 2.37
C ARG A 13 -14.37 3.88 1.63
N LYS A 14 -14.72 3.81 0.34
CA LYS A 14 -14.27 2.73 -0.55
C LYS A 14 -12.74 2.76 -0.74
N TRP A 15 -12.13 1.58 -0.92
CA TRP A 15 -10.67 1.42 -1.02
C TRP A 15 -10.03 2.13 -2.21
N ASP A 16 -10.71 2.14 -3.35
CA ASP A 16 -10.29 2.88 -4.54
C ASP A 16 -10.17 4.37 -4.25
N VAL A 17 -11.07 4.95 -3.46
CA VAL A 17 -11.00 6.35 -3.02
C VAL A 17 -9.79 6.57 -2.09
N LEU A 18 -9.61 5.70 -1.09
CA LEU A 18 -8.50 5.81 -0.14
C LEU A 18 -7.12 5.69 -0.81
N LEU A 19 -6.98 4.75 -1.74
CA LEU A 19 -5.76 4.57 -2.51
C LEU A 19 -5.53 5.73 -3.47
N ASN A 20 -6.58 6.22 -4.13
CA ASN A 20 -6.46 7.37 -5.02
C ASN A 20 -6.01 8.63 -4.26
N ASP A 21 -6.55 8.90 -3.07
CA ASP A 21 -6.11 10.01 -2.22
C ASP A 21 -4.62 9.88 -1.83
N PHE A 22 -4.16 8.66 -1.53
CA PHE A 22 -2.81 8.42 -1.04
C PHE A 22 -1.74 8.49 -2.14
N MET A 23 -2.00 7.84 -3.26
CA MET A 23 -1.01 7.56 -4.30
C MET A 23 -1.40 8.10 -5.68
N GLY A 24 -2.63 8.56 -5.86
CA GLY A 24 -3.13 9.09 -7.12
C GLY A 24 -3.69 7.99 -8.04
N GLU A 25 -4.47 8.43 -9.02
CA GLU A 25 -5.34 7.55 -9.81
C GLU A 25 -4.53 6.57 -10.66
N GLU A 26 -3.44 7.03 -11.27
CA GLU A 26 -2.59 6.22 -12.13
C GLU A 26 -1.94 5.05 -11.36
N LEU A 27 -1.38 5.33 -10.17
CA LEU A 27 -0.74 4.29 -9.37
C LEU A 27 -1.75 3.33 -8.74
N THR A 28 -2.97 3.81 -8.47
CA THR A 28 -4.06 2.98 -7.95
C THR A 28 -4.44 1.88 -8.93
N LYS A 29 -4.43 2.17 -10.24
CA LYS A 29 -4.71 1.19 -11.31
C LYS A 29 -3.64 0.09 -11.41
N GLU A 30 -2.42 0.38 -10.98
CA GLU A 30 -1.32 -0.60 -10.96
C GLU A 30 -1.27 -1.45 -9.66
N CYS A 31 -2.16 -1.18 -8.71
CA CYS A 31 -2.23 -1.93 -7.46
C CYS A 31 -3.22 -3.09 -7.51
N SER A 32 -2.88 -4.17 -6.81
CA SER A 32 -3.77 -5.30 -6.57
C SER A 32 -4.13 -5.36 -5.09
N LEU A 33 -5.43 -5.40 -4.78
CA LEU A 33 -5.92 -5.60 -3.41
C LEU A 33 -5.94 -7.10 -3.12
N GLU A 34 -5.13 -7.57 -2.17
CA GLU A 34 -5.06 -9.00 -1.79
C GLU A 34 -6.07 -9.36 -0.68
N TYR A 35 -6.44 -8.41 0.18
CA TYR A 35 -7.39 -8.65 1.26
C TYR A 35 -8.24 -7.40 1.50
N ILE A 36 -9.56 -7.58 1.53
CA ILE A 36 -10.54 -6.53 1.78
C ILE A 36 -11.24 -6.90 3.08
N ALA A 37 -11.04 -6.11 4.13
CA ALA A 37 -11.94 -6.16 5.27
C ALA A 37 -12.48 -4.74 5.51
N THR A 38 -13.80 -4.59 5.53
CA THR A 38 -14.51 -3.33 5.18
C THR A 38 -15.13 -2.58 6.35
N ALA A 39 -14.87 -2.96 7.60
CA ALA A 39 -15.35 -2.21 8.77
C ALA A 39 -14.23 -1.32 9.36
N ALA A 40 -14.59 -0.35 10.20
CA ALA A 40 -13.70 0.68 10.76
C ALA A 40 -12.44 0.15 11.50
N ASP A 41 -12.46 -1.12 11.91
CA ASP A 41 -11.37 -1.80 12.62
C ASP A 41 -10.49 -2.66 11.69
N HIS A 42 -10.75 -2.62 10.39
CA HIS A 42 -10.07 -3.47 9.42
C HIS A 42 -9.00 -2.73 8.62
N SER A 43 -8.24 -3.50 7.85
CA SER A 43 -7.21 -3.03 6.98
C SER A 43 -7.32 -3.69 5.60
N ALA A 44 -6.77 -3.03 4.60
CA ALA A 44 -6.53 -3.63 3.29
C ALA A 44 -5.04 -3.87 3.09
N ARG A 45 -4.73 -5.06 2.58
CA ARG A 45 -3.40 -5.37 2.06
C ARG A 45 -3.35 -5.05 0.59
N VAL A 46 -2.43 -4.16 0.24
CA VAL A 46 -2.22 -3.67 -1.12
C VAL A 46 -0.89 -4.19 -1.62
N LEU A 47 -0.91 -4.73 -2.84
CA LEU A 47 0.26 -5.21 -3.55
C LEU A 47 0.55 -4.26 -4.71
N PHE A 48 1.79 -3.77 -4.79
CA PHE A 48 2.26 -2.93 -5.87
C PHE A 48 3.54 -3.50 -6.51
N LEU A 49 3.42 -3.95 -7.77
CA LEU A 49 4.50 -4.65 -8.47
C LEU A 49 5.54 -3.71 -9.08
N ASN A 50 5.16 -2.47 -9.42
CA ASN A 50 6.01 -1.52 -10.13
C ASN A 50 6.66 -0.46 -9.22
N TYR A 51 6.71 -0.68 -7.91
CA TYR A 51 7.11 0.35 -6.94
C TYR A 51 8.52 0.93 -7.12
N LYS A 52 9.45 0.20 -7.77
CA LYS A 52 10.84 0.64 -7.97
C LYS A 52 10.94 1.89 -8.85
N SER A 53 9.95 2.15 -9.70
CA SER A 53 9.86 3.37 -10.52
C SER A 53 9.41 4.59 -9.71
N ASN A 54 8.83 4.38 -8.52
CA ASN A 54 8.22 5.44 -7.73
C ASN A 54 8.91 5.66 -6.38
N LYS A 55 10.05 6.36 -6.42
CA LYS A 55 10.84 6.69 -5.21
C LYS A 55 10.06 7.54 -4.20
N ALA A 56 9.10 8.34 -4.64
CA ALA A 56 8.30 9.21 -3.78
C ALA A 56 7.29 8.41 -2.92
N LEU A 57 6.79 7.28 -3.44
CA LEU A 57 5.83 6.43 -2.73
C LEU A 57 6.36 5.94 -1.38
N MET A 58 7.63 5.58 -1.31
CA MET A 58 8.25 5.12 -0.06
C MET A 58 8.26 6.20 1.01
N GLY A 59 8.59 7.44 0.64
CA GLY A 59 8.57 8.58 1.57
C GLY A 59 7.14 8.97 1.98
N LYS A 60 6.14 8.75 1.12
CA LYS A 60 4.73 8.91 1.49
C LYS A 60 4.27 7.85 2.49
N LEU A 61 4.65 6.59 2.27
CA LEU A 61 4.32 5.47 3.17
C LEU A 61 4.91 5.66 4.56
N GLU A 62 6.17 6.10 4.65
CA GLU A 62 6.85 6.37 5.93
C GLU A 62 6.23 7.53 6.73
N LYS A 63 5.49 8.43 6.07
CA LYS A 63 4.91 9.63 6.72
C LYS A 63 3.42 9.53 6.96
N SER A 64 2.78 8.44 6.54
CA SER A 64 1.33 8.32 6.56
C SER A 64 0.84 7.63 7.83
N GLU A 65 0.00 8.31 8.58
CA GLU A 65 -0.66 7.76 9.78
C GLU A 65 -1.69 6.67 9.44
N ASN A 66 -2.12 6.60 8.18
CA ASN A 66 -3.06 5.59 7.70
C ASN A 66 -2.37 4.29 7.28
N ILE A 67 -1.04 4.26 7.21
CA ILE A 67 -0.28 3.06 6.85
C ILE A 67 0.12 2.34 8.12
N LEU A 68 -0.42 1.13 8.30
CA LEU A 68 -0.15 0.29 9.47
C LEU A 68 1.18 -0.45 9.32
N SER A 69 1.53 -0.83 8.10
CA SER A 69 2.82 -1.43 7.77
C SER A 69 3.12 -1.30 6.29
N ALA A 70 4.40 -1.24 5.92
CA ALA A 70 4.82 -1.40 4.53
C ALA A 70 6.13 -2.18 4.45
N TYR A 71 6.25 -3.07 3.48
CA TYR A 71 7.45 -3.85 3.27
C TYR A 71 7.71 -4.18 1.80
N MET A 72 8.99 -4.13 1.44
CA MET A 72 9.46 -4.52 0.11
C MET A 72 9.84 -6.00 0.12
N VAL A 73 9.33 -6.76 -0.83
CA VAL A 73 9.69 -8.15 -1.05
C VAL A 73 10.47 -8.26 -2.36
N ASP A 74 11.70 -8.75 -2.31
CA ASP A 74 12.48 -9.10 -3.50
C ASP A 74 13.01 -10.53 -3.37
N ASN A 75 12.92 -11.32 -4.44
CA ASN A 75 13.29 -12.75 -4.43
C ASN A 75 12.80 -13.52 -3.18
N LYS A 76 11.52 -13.32 -2.80
CA LYS A 76 10.86 -13.93 -1.62
C LYS A 76 11.43 -13.53 -0.26
N LYS A 77 12.29 -12.50 -0.18
CA LYS A 77 12.83 -11.95 1.07
C LYS A 77 12.25 -10.57 1.33
N ILE A 78 11.89 -10.31 2.59
CA ILE A 78 11.55 -8.96 3.05
C ILE A 78 12.86 -8.16 3.15
N VAL A 79 12.92 -7.04 2.44
CA VAL A 79 14.14 -6.23 2.28
C VAL A 79 14.11 -4.96 3.14
N LYS A 80 12.92 -4.45 3.45
CA LYS A 80 12.72 -3.31 4.35
C LYS A 80 11.34 -3.42 5.00
N VAL A 81 11.25 -3.06 6.27
CA VAL A 81 10.00 -2.84 7.00
C VAL A 81 9.92 -1.35 7.34
N ILE A 82 8.77 -0.75 7.07
CA ILE A 82 8.44 0.62 7.42
C ILE A 82 7.35 0.55 8.50
N LYS A 83 7.59 1.23 9.61
CA LYS A 83 6.67 1.47 10.72
C LYS A 83 6.81 2.93 11.16
#